data_AF-A0A398BJU3-F1
#
_entry.id   AF-A0A398BJU3-F1
#
_cell.length_a   1.000
_cell.length_b   1.000
_cell.length_c   1.000
_cell.angle_alpha   90.00
_cell.angle_beta   90.00
_cell.angle_gamma   90.00
#
_symmetry.space_group_name_H-M   'P 1'
#
loop_
_entity.id
_entity.type
_entity.pdbx_description
1 polymer ?
#
loop_
_entity_poly.entity_id
_entity_poly.type
_entity_poly.pdbx_seq_one_letter_code
_entity_poly.pdbx_strand_id
1 'polypeptide(L)' 'MSRVYQSLGLAPEASPLTLLRTAIRRLHPDTLAVRSWREARKRYYRELLQAHAAAQATADITQPAEAG' A
#
# COMPACT_ATOMS: atom_id res chain seq x y z
N MET A 1 -6.76 -4.81 -11.91
CA MET A 1 -5.76 -4.13 -11.07
C MET A 1 -6.44 -3.62 -9.80
N SER A 2 -5.88 -3.90 -8.61
CA SER A 2 -6.52 -3.53 -7.33
C SER A 2 -6.73 -2.01 -7.22
N ARG A 3 -7.94 -1.60 -6.80
CA ARG A 3 -8.40 -0.20 -6.67
C ARG A 3 -7.48 0.65 -5.78
N VAL A 4 -6.74 0.01 -4.86
CA VAL A 4 -5.80 0.67 -3.94
C VAL A 4 -4.59 1.24 -4.69
N TYR A 5 -4.08 0.54 -5.69
CA TYR A 5 -2.96 1.02 -6.50
C TYR A 5 -3.37 2.18 -7.40
N GLN A 6 -4.58 2.12 -7.96
CA GLN A 6 -5.13 3.20 -8.77
C GLN A 6 -5.41 4.46 -7.94
N SER A 7 -5.94 4.31 -6.72
CA SER A 7 -6.18 5.47 -5.84
C SER A 7 -4.89 6.10 -5.32
N LEU A 8 -3.83 5.32 -5.17
CA LEU A 8 -2.51 5.80 -4.74
C LEU A 8 -1.59 6.20 -5.91
N GLY A 9 -1.95 5.87 -7.16
CA GLY A 9 -1.13 6.13 -8.34
C GLY A 9 0.18 5.33 -8.35
N LEU A 10 0.19 4.14 -7.75
CA LEU A 10 1.38 3.30 -7.59
C LEU A 10 1.31 2.02 -8.41
N ALA A 11 2.45 1.58 -8.92
CA ALA A 11 2.58 0.26 -9.52
C ALA A 11 2.57 -0.83 -8.43
N PRO A 12 2.06 -2.04 -8.73
CA PRO A 12 2.06 -3.16 -7.79
C PRO A 12 3.46 -3.65 -7.41
N GLU A 13 4.49 -3.34 -8.20
CA GLU A 13 5.91 -3.61 -7.92
C GLU A 13 6.58 -2.58 -6.99
N ALA A 14 5.86 -1.52 -6.60
CA ALA A 14 6.42 -0.49 -5.75
C ALA A 14 6.73 -1.03 -4.35
N SER A 15 7.89 -0.66 -3.80
CA SER A 15 8.30 -1.05 -2.45
C SER A 15 7.22 -0.73 -1.41
N PRO A 16 7.01 -1.61 -0.39
CA PRO A 16 6.07 -1.35 0.71
C PRO A 16 6.28 0.01 1.38
N LEU A 17 7.54 0.47 1.45
CA LEU A 17 7.91 1.74 2.06
C LEU A 17 7.47 2.94 1.20
N THR A 18 7.53 2.83 -0.13
CA THR A 18 6.99 3.82 -1.07
C THR A 18 5.47 3.89 -0.99
N LEU A 19 4.82 2.74 -0.82
CA LEU A 19 3.39 2.61 -0.61
C LEU A 19 2.92 3.35 0.63
N LEU A 20 3.56 3.09 1.78
CA LEU A 20 3.28 3.77 3.04
C LEU A 20 3.55 5.27 2.95
N ARG A 21 4.69 5.70 2.39
CA ARG A 21 5.00 7.14 2.25
C ARG A 21 3.97 7.87 1.39
N THR A 22 3.46 7.23 0.34
CA THR A 22 2.46 7.84 -0.55
C THR A 22 1.09 7.88 0.11
N ALA A 23 0.69 6.82 0.83
CA ALA A 23 -0.53 6.83 1.63
C ALA A 23 -0.49 7.89 2.74
N ILE A 24 0.65 8.04 3.44
CA ILE A 24 0.86 9.07 4.47
C ILE A 24 0.81 10.47 3.85
N ARG A 25 1.48 10.71 2.71
CA ARG A 25 1.45 12.01 2.02
C ARG A 25 0.06 12.40 1.53
N ARG A 26 -0.78 11.41 1.20
CA ARG A 26 -2.16 11.64 0.76
C ARG A 26 -3.12 11.87 1.93
N LEU A 27 -2.75 11.42 3.13
CA LEU A 27 -3.42 11.78 4.37
C LEU A 27 -3.14 13.25 4.72
N HIS A 28 -4.18 14.02 5.01
CA HIS A 28 -4.03 15.43 5.39
C HIS A 28 -3.22 15.55 6.71
N PRO A 29 -2.32 16.53 6.87
CA PRO A 29 -1.56 16.73 8.11
C PRO A 29 -2.47 16.86 9.34
N ASP A 30 -3.67 17.45 9.20
CA ASP A 30 -4.65 17.51 10.29
C ASP A 30 -5.11 16.12 10.73
N THR A 31 -5.28 15.18 9.78
CA THR A 31 -5.61 13.77 10.06
C THR A 31 -4.47 13.07 10.80
N LEU A 32 -3.22 13.47 10.60
CA LEU A 32 -2.06 12.96 11.33
C LEU A 32 -1.92 13.58 12.72
N ALA A 33 -2.30 14.85 12.86
CA ALA A 33 -2.25 15.60 14.12
C ALA A 33 -3.27 15.09 15.15
N VAL A 34 -4.41 14.52 14.71
CA VAL A 34 -5.39 13.93 15.63
C VAL A 34 -4.78 12.73 16.37
N ARG A 35 -4.49 12.89 17.66
CA ARG A 35 -3.85 11.86 18.50
C ARG A 35 -4.73 10.63 18.73
N SER A 36 -6.05 10.82 18.85
CA SER A 36 -7.03 9.72 19.03
C SER A 36 -7.11 8.78 17.83
N TRP A 37 -6.66 9.22 16.65
CA TRP A 37 -6.64 8.40 15.43
C TRP A 37 -5.38 7.55 15.28
N ARG A 38 -4.44 7.60 16.23
CA ARG A 38 -3.19 6.85 16.15
C ARG A 38 -3.41 5.35 15.94
N GLU A 39 -4.35 4.74 16.66
CA GLU A 39 -4.65 3.30 16.52
C GLU A 39 -5.38 2.99 15.20
N ALA A 40 -6.31 3.85 14.78
CA ALA A 40 -6.95 3.74 13.46
C ALA A 40 -5.93 3.82 12.32
N ARG A 41 -4.94 4.73 12.40
CA ARG A 41 -3.86 4.86 11.42
C ARG A 41 -2.97 3.63 11.38
N LYS A 42 -2.58 3.07 12.53
CA LYS A 42 -1.80 1.82 12.59
C LYS A 42 -2.55 0.66 11.93
N ARG A 43 -3.85 0.53 12.22
CA ARG A 43 -4.71 -0.49 11.61
C ARG A 43 -4.78 -0.32 10.10
N TYR A 44 -5.02 0.90 9.62
CA TYR A 44 -5.02 1.22 8.20
C TYR A 44 -3.69 0.84 7.51
N TYR A 45 -2.53 1.16 8.11
CA TYR A 45 -1.23 0.78 7.56
C TYR A 45 -1.01 -0.74 7.54
N ARG A 46 -1.48 -1.47 8.54
CA ARG A 46 -1.39 -2.95 8.56
C ARG A 46 -2.25 -3.58 7.46
N GLU A 47 -3.50 -3.14 7.32
CA GLU A 47 -4.40 -3.61 6.27
C GLU A 47 -3.83 -3.30 4.88
N LEU A 48 -3.22 -2.11 4.70
CA LEU A 48 -2.56 -1.72 3.46
C LEU A 48 -1.36 -2.62 3.13
N LEU A 49 -0.48 -2.90 4.11
CA LEU A 49 0.66 -3.80 3.92
C LEU A 49 0.23 -5.24 3.63
N GLN A 50 -0.83 -5.71 4.29
CA GLN A 50 -1.34 -7.07 4.08
C GLN A 50 -1.98 -7.22 2.69
N ALA A 51 -2.73 -6.21 2.23
CA ALA A 51 -3.27 -6.18 0.88
C ALA A 51 -2.16 -6.10 -0.18
N HIS A 52 -1.08 -5.37 0.10
CA HIS A 52 0.09 -5.33 -0.77
C HIS A 52 0.82 -6.67 -0.83
N ALA A 53 1.06 -7.32 0.31
CA ALA A 53 1.67 -8.65 0.35
C ALA A 53 0.83 -9.70 -0.41
N ALA A 54 -0.50 -9.67 -0.26
CA ALA A 54 -1.41 -10.55 -1.01
C ALA A 54 -1.38 -10.27 -2.52
N ALA A 55 -1.28 -9.00 -2.91
CA ALA A 55 -1.12 -8.61 -4.30
C ALA A 55 0.25 -9.02 -4.85
N GLN A 56 1.32 -8.90 -4.07
CA GLN A 56 2.67 -9.32 -4.45
C GLN A 56 2.75 -10.84 -4.60
N ALA A 57 2.17 -11.61 -3.68
CA ALA A 57 2.06 -13.06 -3.82
C ALA A 57 1.30 -13.46 -5.09
N THR A 58 0.20 -12.75 -5.41
CA THR A 58 -0.56 -12.99 -6.66
C THR A 58 0.25 -12.61 -7.90
N ALA A 59 1.03 -11.52 -7.83
CA ALA A 59 1.90 -11.08 -8.92
C ALA A 59 3.08 -12.03 -9.14
N ASP A 60 3.67 -12.56 -8.07
CA ASP A 60 4.74 -13.57 -8.09
C ASP A 60 4.24 -14.88 -8.74
N ILE A 61 3.02 -15.31 -8.41
CA ILE A 61 2.37 -16.47 -9.07
C ILE A 61 2.03 -16.17 -10.55
N THR A 62 1.86 -14.89 -10.93
CA THR A 62 1.54 -14.44 -12.30
C THR A 62 2.77 -14.02 -13.08
N GLN A 63 3.99 -14.22 -12.57
CA GLN A 63 5.22 -14.02 -13.35
C GLN A 63 5.63 -15.37 -13.95
N PRO A 64 5.15 -15.75 -15.15
CA PRO A 64 5.73 -16.87 -15.87
C PRO A 64 7.11 -16.47 -16.35
N ALA A 65 7.96 -17.48 -16.48
CA ALA A 65 9.20 -17.45 -17.21
C ALA A 65 9.13 -16.63 -18.52
N GLU A 66 9.73 -15.44 -18.52
CA GLU A 66 10.04 -14.67 -19.73
C GLU A 66 11.46 -14.10 -19.56
N ALA A 67 12.45 -14.98 -19.62
CA ALA A 67 13.83 -14.66 -20.02
C ALA A 67 14.53 -16.00 -20.33
N GLY A 68 14.36 -16.46 -21.56
CA GLY A 68 15.22 -17.46 -22.19
C GLY A 68 16.54 -16.87 -22.68
#